data_AF-A0A1V4Y2D8-F1
#
_entry.id   AF-A0A1V4Y2D8-F1
#
_cell.length_a   1.000
_cell.length_b   1.000
_cell.length_c   1.000
_cell.angle_alpha   90.00
_cell.angle_beta   90.00
_cell.angle_gamma   90.00
#
_symmetry.space_group_name_H-M   'P 1'
#
loop_
_entity.id
_entity.type
_entity.pdbx_description
1 polymer ?
#
loop_
_entity_poly.entity_id
_entity_poly.type
_entity_poly.pdbx_seq_one_letter_code
_entity_poly.pdbx_strand_id
1 'polypeptide(L)'
;MDIAAAIEKLIPGAVYGGSVTAGTQEAYDNIRWEDSRTKPTWAELEAAWLEVEADLAKEALKERAQEELEKSDMVCIRCYKAGVAYPADWHARDEELRAIKRGTSTAAEIPTQLDYPEGT
;
A
#
# COMPACT_ATOMS: atom_id res chain seq x y z
N MET A 1 -13.96 -6.04 -6.43
CA MET A 1 -13.66 -6.53 -5.07
C MET A 1 -13.03 -7.90 -5.17
N ASP A 2 -11.92 -8.12 -4.46
CA ASP A 2 -11.42 -9.48 -4.24
C ASP A 2 -12.18 -10.09 -3.05
N ILE A 3 -13.13 -10.98 -3.36
CA ILE A 3 -13.96 -11.64 -2.36
C ILE A 3 -13.12 -12.53 -1.45
N ALA A 4 -12.07 -13.19 -1.97
CA ALA A 4 -11.23 -14.07 -1.16
C ALA A 4 -10.45 -13.26 -0.12
N ALA A 5 -9.90 -12.10 -0.52
CA ALA A 5 -9.23 -11.20 0.39
C ALA A 5 -10.18 -10.62 1.46
N ALA A 6 -11.42 -10.28 1.08
CA ALA A 6 -12.44 -9.82 2.01
C ALA A 6 -12.85 -10.91 3.02
N ILE A 7 -13.01 -12.15 2.57
CA ILE A 7 -13.26 -13.31 3.46
C ILE A 7 -12.07 -13.51 4.40
N GLU A 8 -10.84 -13.47 3.90
CA GLU A 8 -9.64 -13.67 4.73
C GLU A 8 -9.51 -12.59 5.81
N LYS A 9 -9.89 -11.34 5.52
CA LYS A 9 -9.92 -10.26 6.50
C LYS A 9 -10.94 -10.52 7.63
N LEU A 10 -12.15 -10.97 7.29
CA LEU A 10 -13.23 -11.22 8.26
C LEU A 10 -13.03 -12.53 9.03
N ILE A 11 -12.65 -13.57 8.30
CA ILE A 11 -12.57 -14.95 8.74
C ILE A 11 -11.26 -15.54 8.20
N PRO A 12 -10.12 -15.28 8.87
CA PRO A 12 -8.84 -15.81 8.44
C PRO A 12 -8.88 -17.33 8.35
N GLY A 13 -8.35 -17.87 7.24
CA GLY A 13 -8.32 -19.30 6.96
C GLY A 13 -9.70 -19.93 6.78
N ALA A 14 -10.70 -19.19 6.28
CA ALA A 14 -12.02 -19.74 5.97
C ALA A 14 -11.95 -20.87 4.94
N VAL A 15 -12.70 -21.94 5.18
CA VAL A 15 -12.80 -23.08 4.24
C VAL A 15 -14.08 -22.98 3.41
N TYR A 16 -13.93 -22.88 2.10
CA TYR A 16 -15.04 -22.89 1.16
C TYR A 16 -14.61 -23.47 -0.19
N GLY A 17 -15.55 -24.08 -0.91
CA GLY A 17 -15.35 -24.63 -2.25
C GLY A 17 -16.08 -23.81 -3.32
N GLY A 18 -15.50 -23.71 -4.51
CA GLY A 18 -16.05 -22.93 -5.62
C GLY A 18 -15.06 -21.88 -6.12
N SER A 19 -15.51 -20.98 -7.01
CA SER A 19 -14.70 -19.87 -7.51
C SER A 19 -15.35 -18.54 -7.17
N VAL A 20 -14.55 -17.62 -6.63
CA VAL A 20 -14.96 -16.23 -6.34
C VAL A 20 -14.26 -15.22 -7.26
N THR A 21 -13.56 -15.69 -8.29
CA THR A 21 -12.76 -14.83 -9.19
C THR A 21 -13.58 -13.83 -10.00
N ALA A 22 -14.89 -14.07 -10.16
CA ALA A 22 -15.78 -13.14 -10.83
C ALA A 22 -16.03 -11.85 -10.02
N GLY A 23 -15.80 -11.88 -8.69
CA GLY A 23 -15.96 -10.69 -7.84
C GLY A 23 -17.40 -10.20 -7.69
N THR A 24 -18.41 -11.04 -7.99
CA THR A 24 -19.84 -10.71 -7.95
C THR A 24 -20.56 -11.40 -6.79
N GLN A 25 -21.68 -10.83 -6.34
CA GLN A 25 -22.51 -11.43 -5.29
C GLN A 25 -23.02 -12.82 -5.69
N GLU A 26 -23.43 -12.99 -6.95
CA GLU A 26 -23.86 -14.29 -7.47
C GLU A 26 -22.77 -15.37 -7.37
N ALA A 27 -21.51 -15.03 -7.68
CA ALA A 27 -20.40 -15.96 -7.54
C ALA A 27 -20.17 -16.34 -6.07
N TYR A 28 -20.30 -15.38 -5.15
CA TYR A 28 -20.22 -15.63 -3.71
C TYR A 28 -21.38 -16.48 -3.19
N ASP A 29 -22.60 -16.24 -3.65
CA ASP A 29 -23.78 -16.99 -3.23
C ASP A 29 -23.69 -18.47 -3.66
N ASN A 30 -23.07 -18.72 -4.81
CA ASN A 30 -22.86 -20.05 -5.36
C ASN A 30 -21.70 -20.86 -4.73
N ILE A 31 -20.89 -20.27 -3.84
CA ILE A 31 -19.83 -21.04 -3.16
C ILE A 31 -20.43 -22.04 -2.18
N ARG A 32 -19.78 -23.18 -2.05
CA ARG A 32 -20.03 -24.15 -0.98
C ARG A 32 -19.27 -23.72 0.26
N TRP A 33 -20.00 -23.27 1.27
CA TRP A 33 -19.42 -22.92 2.56
C TRP A 33 -19.16 -24.19 3.38
N GLU A 34 -17.90 -24.41 3.77
CA GLU A 34 -17.47 -25.61 4.51
C GLU A 34 -16.90 -25.28 5.90
N ASP A 35 -16.82 -23.99 6.23
CA ASP A 35 -16.36 -23.52 7.54
C ASP A 35 -17.46 -23.65 8.59
N SER A 36 -17.06 -23.96 9.82
CA SER A 36 -17.96 -24.03 10.98
C SER A 36 -18.52 -22.66 11.40
N ARG A 37 -17.83 -21.57 11.05
CA ARG A 37 -18.23 -20.19 11.32
C ARG A 37 -19.35 -19.77 10.36
N THR A 38 -20.12 -18.75 10.74
CA THR A 38 -21.20 -18.23 9.90
C THR A 38 -20.63 -17.62 8.61
N LYS A 39 -21.22 -17.99 7.47
CA LYS A 39 -20.92 -17.38 6.16
C LYS A 39 -21.21 -15.86 6.23
N PRO A 40 -20.22 -14.98 5.97
CA PRO A 40 -20.45 -13.54 5.95
C PRO A 40 -21.54 -13.13 4.98
N THR A 41 -22.22 -12.03 5.27
CA THR A 41 -23.13 -11.38 4.35
C THR A 41 -22.35 -10.61 3.28
N TRP A 42 -22.99 -10.32 2.15
CA TRP A 42 -22.39 -9.52 1.10
C TRP A 42 -21.98 -8.12 1.58
N ALA A 43 -22.81 -7.48 2.41
CA ALA A 43 -22.52 -6.17 2.98
C ALA A 43 -21.27 -6.17 3.89
N GLU A 44 -21.06 -7.24 4.65
CA GLU A 44 -19.84 -7.41 5.46
C GLU A 44 -18.60 -7.55 4.57
N LEU A 45 -18.71 -8.26 3.44
CA LEU A 45 -17.62 -8.37 2.47
C LEU A 45 -17.28 -7.02 1.83
N GLU A 46 -18.27 -6.22 1.46
CA GLU A 46 -18.05 -4.89 0.91
C GLU A 46 -17.32 -3.98 1.92
N ALA A 47 -17.74 -4.00 3.18
CA ALA A 47 -17.07 -3.23 4.24
C ALA A 47 -15.62 -3.71 4.47
N ALA A 48 -15.40 -5.02 4.55
CA ALA A 48 -14.06 -5.60 4.69
C ALA A 48 -13.17 -5.29 3.49
N TRP A 49 -13.73 -5.28 2.28
CA TRP A 49 -12.99 -4.95 1.07
C TRP A 49 -12.50 -3.51 1.06
N LEU A 50 -13.30 -2.54 1.54
CA LEU A 50 -12.85 -1.15 1.65
C LEU A 50 -11.63 -1.02 2.57
N GLU A 51 -11.59 -1.77 3.67
CA GLU A 51 -10.41 -1.81 4.54
C GLU A 51 -9.21 -2.46 3.88
N VAL A 52 -9.41 -3.60 3.21
CA VAL A 52 -8.35 -4.29 2.46
C VAL A 52 -7.77 -3.39 1.38
N GLU A 53 -8.62 -2.71 0.61
CA GLU A 53 -8.21 -1.77 -0.43
C GLU A 53 -7.40 -0.60 0.15
N ALA A 54 -7.83 -0.06 1.30
CA ALA A 54 -7.08 0.99 1.99
C ALA A 54 -5.71 0.49 2.49
N ASP A 55 -5.64 -0.74 3.01
CA ASP A 55 -4.38 -1.35 3.44
C ASP A 55 -3.45 -1.61 2.25
N LEU A 56 -3.98 -2.12 1.12
CA LEU A 56 -3.22 -2.30 -0.13
C LEU A 56 -2.69 -0.98 -0.68
N ALA A 57 -3.50 0.09 -0.66
CA ALA A 57 -3.07 1.42 -1.10
C ALA A 57 -1.93 1.96 -0.22
N LYS A 58 -1.98 1.75 1.10
CA LYS A 58 -0.90 2.12 2.02
C LYS A 58 0.39 1.35 1.74
N GLU A 59 0.31 0.05 1.52
CA GLU A 59 1.50 -0.77 1.19
C GLU A 59 2.11 -0.35 -0.14
N ALA A 60 1.28 -0.09 -1.17
CA ALA A 60 1.76 0.44 -2.45
C ALA A 60 2.44 1.82 -2.28
N LEU A 61 1.92 2.68 -1.40
CA LEU A 61 2.54 3.96 -1.09
C LEU A 61 3.89 3.80 -0.39
N LYS A 62 4.02 2.83 0.54
CA LYS A 62 5.29 2.51 1.20
C LYS A 62 6.35 2.02 0.21
N GLU A 63 5.96 1.17 -0.73
CA GLU A 63 6.86 0.67 -1.78
C GLU A 63 7.35 1.82 -2.67
N ARG A 64 6.44 2.66 -3.16
CA ARG A 64 6.81 3.86 -3.93
C ARG A 64 7.70 4.82 -3.16
N ALA A 65 7.47 4.99 -1.85
CA ALA A 65 8.32 5.82 -1.01
C ALA A 65 9.74 5.26 -0.89
N GLN A 66 9.89 3.93 -0.89
CA GLN A 66 11.19 3.28 -0.91
C GLN A 66 11.94 3.54 -2.23
N GLU A 67 11.27 3.37 -3.38
CA GLU A 67 11.88 3.66 -4.68
C GLU A 67 12.36 5.12 -4.79
N GLU A 68 11.58 6.05 -4.24
CA GLU A 68 11.95 7.47 -4.24
C GLU A 68 13.12 7.78 -3.29
N LEU A 69 13.23 7.09 -2.15
CA LEU A 69 14.41 7.20 -1.28
C LEU A 69 15.67 6.71 -1.98
N GLU A 70 15.60 5.61 -2.74
CA GLU A 70 16.75 5.10 -3.50
C GLU A 70 17.21 6.10 -4.57
N LYS A 71 16.28 6.84 -5.19
CA LYS A 71 16.60 7.94 -6.10
C LYS A 71 17.23 9.12 -5.36
N SER A 72 16.70 9.51 -4.19
CA SER A 72 17.29 10.55 -3.34
C SER A 72 18.72 10.20 -2.90
N ASP A 73 18.99 8.93 -2.57
CA ASP A 73 20.33 8.47 -2.19
C ASP A 73 21.35 8.72 -3.31
N MET A 74 20.94 8.57 -4.58
CA MET A 74 21.78 8.92 -5.73
C MET A 74 22.11 10.42 -5.77
N VAL A 75 21.15 11.29 -5.45
CA VAL A 75 21.35 12.74 -5.40
C VAL A 75 22.30 13.12 -4.26
N CYS A 76 22.12 12.52 -3.08
CA CYS A 76 23.02 12.70 -1.95
C CYS A 76 24.47 12.32 -2.30
N ILE A 77 24.66 11.18 -2.97
CA ILE A 77 25.98 10.74 -3.44
C ILE A 77 26.59 11.73 -4.45
N ARG A 78 25.79 12.26 -5.38
CA ARG A 78 26.26 13.26 -6.35
C ARG A 78 26.68 14.56 -5.68
N CYS A 79 25.87 15.07 -4.75
CA CYS A 79 26.21 16.24 -3.93
C CYS A 79 27.55 16.04 -3.23
N TYR A 80 27.71 14.89 -2.54
CA TYR A 80 28.95 14.55 -1.85
C TYR A 80 30.16 14.52 -2.79
N LYS A 81 30.03 13.87 -3.96
CA LYS A 81 31.11 13.80 -4.97
C LYS A 81 31.45 15.17 -5.58
N ALA A 82 30.47 16.05 -5.72
CA ALA A 82 30.65 17.40 -6.24
C ALA A 82 31.17 18.38 -5.16
N GLY A 83 31.23 17.98 -3.89
CA GLY A 83 31.55 18.88 -2.78
C GLY A 83 30.43 19.90 -2.49
N VAL A 84 29.22 19.64 -2.96
CA VAL A 84 28.02 20.45 -2.75
C VAL A 84 27.28 19.92 -1.52
N ALA A 85 26.79 20.81 -0.66
CA ALA A 85 25.97 20.41 0.48
C ALA A 85 24.63 19.83 -0.01
N TYR A 86 24.20 18.71 0.59
CA TYR A 86 22.88 18.15 0.28
C TYR A 86 21.78 19.13 0.75
N PRO A 87 20.86 19.58 -0.13
CA PRO A 87 19.94 20.65 0.23
C PRO A 87 18.96 20.28 1.35
N ALA A 88 18.59 21.28 2.16
CA ALA A 88 17.67 21.10 3.29
C ALA A 88 16.27 20.61 2.84
N ASP A 89 15.77 21.07 1.69
CA ASP A 89 14.47 20.65 1.17
C ASP A 89 14.47 19.16 0.77
N TRP A 90 15.60 18.68 0.26
CA TRP A 90 15.79 17.26 -0.01
C TRP A 90 15.84 16.42 1.28
N HIS A 91 16.49 16.93 2.34
CA HIS A 91 16.42 16.30 3.67
C HIS A 91 14.99 16.19 4.20
N ALA A 92 14.21 17.27 4.11
CA ALA A 92 12.82 17.29 4.57
C ALA A 92 11.95 16.31 3.77
N ARG A 93 12.14 16.25 2.45
CA ARG A 93 11.47 15.26 1.58
C ARG A 93 11.81 13.83 2.00
N ASP A 94 13.08 13.53 2.23
CA ASP A 94 13.52 12.19 2.63
C ASP A 94 12.99 11.80 4.02
N GLU A 95 12.84 12.77 4.94
CA GLU A 95 12.22 12.53 6.24
C GLU A 95 10.74 12.12 6.09
N GLU A 96 9.99 12.81 5.24
CA GLU A 96 8.60 12.49 4.94
C GLU A 96 8.48 11.12 4.25
N LEU A 97 9.33 10.83 3.25
CA LEU A 97 9.37 9.51 2.59
C LEU A 97 9.67 8.39 3.60
N ARG A 98 10.58 8.61 4.55
CA ARG A 98 10.84 7.63 5.63
C ARG A 98 9.66 7.51 6.58
N ALA A 99 8.92 8.58 6.85
CA ALA A 99 7.70 8.53 7.66
C ALA A 99 6.59 7.74 6.96
N ILE A 100 6.41 7.92 5.65
CA ILE A 100 5.50 7.11 4.81
C ILE A 100 5.91 5.65 4.86
N LYS A 101 7.17 5.33 4.59
CA LYS A 101 7.70 3.94 4.64
C LYS A 101 7.45 3.27 5.99
N ARG A 102 7.61 4.00 7.10
CA ARG A 102 7.34 3.51 8.46
C ARG A 102 5.84 3.40 8.79
N GLY A 103 4.96 3.93 7.94
CA GLY A 103 3.53 4.01 8.21
C GLY A 103 3.15 5.02 9.30
N THR A 104 4.03 5.98 9.59
CA THR A 104 3.79 7.03 10.60
C THR A 104 3.32 8.35 9.97
N SER A 105 3.39 8.49 8.65
CA SER A 105 2.87 9.65 7.93
C SER A 105 1.35 9.54 7.72
N THR A 106 0.69 10.70 7.66
CA THR A 106 -0.72 10.84 7.25
C THR A 106 -0.85 11.19 5.76
N ALA A 107 0.25 11.24 5.01
CA ALA A 107 0.22 11.54 3.59
C ALA A 107 -0.51 10.45 2.81
N ALA A 108 -1.38 10.87 1.89
CA ALA A 108 -2.06 9.98 0.96
C ALA A 108 -1.27 9.76 -0.35
N GLU A 109 -0.25 10.58 -0.60
CA GLU A 109 0.52 10.60 -1.84
C GLU A 109 2.01 10.83 -1.56
N ILE A 110 2.85 10.49 -2.55
CA ILE A 110 4.30 10.70 -2.47
C ILE A 110 4.61 12.21 -2.54
N PRO A 111 5.50 12.73 -1.68
CA PRO A 111 5.97 14.11 -1.77
C PRO A 111 6.56 14.44 -3.14
N THR A 112 6.19 15.60 -3.68
CA THR A 112 6.64 16.10 -4.97
C THR A 112 8.14 16.00 -5.12
N GLN A 113 8.60 15.55 -6.29
CA GLN A 113 10.02 15.54 -6.61
C GLN A 113 10.54 16.98 -6.71
N LEU A 114 11.69 17.23 -6.09
CA LEU A 114 12.38 18.52 -6.16
C LEU A 114 13.32 18.57 -7.36
N ASP A 115 13.66 19.78 -7.79
CA ASP A 115 14.70 19.99 -8.78
C ASP A 115 16.05 19.47 -8.27
N TYR A 116 16.87 18.98 -9.21
CA TYR A 116 18.21 18.53 -8.87
C TYR A 116 19.05 19.70 -8.36
N PRO A 117 19.90 19.50 -7.34
CA PRO A 117 20.76 20.55 -6.83
C PRO A 117 21.74 21.04 -7.91
N GLU A 118 21.93 22.35 -8.00
CA GLU A 118 22.85 22.95 -8.97
C GLU A 118 24.28 22.43 -8.78
N GLY A 119 24.96 22.08 -9.88
CA GLY A 119 26.37 21.66 -9.86
C GLY A 119 26.61 20.21 -9.40
N THR A 120 25.60 19.33 -9.44
CA THR A 120 25.69 17.90 -9.09
C THR A 120 25.66 16.94 -10.27
#